data_AF-A0A7V5WPW7-F1
#
_entry.id   AF-A0A7V5WPW7-F1
#
_cell.length_a   1.000
_cell.length_b   1.000
_cell.length_c   1.000
_cell.angle_alpha   90.00
_cell.angle_beta   90.00
_cell.angle_gamma   90.00
#
_symmetry.space_group_name_H-M   'P 1'
#
loop_
_entity.id
_entity.type
_entity.pdbx_description
1 polymer ?
#
loop_
_entity_poly.entity_id
_entity_poly.type
_entity_poly.pdbx_seq_one_letter_code
_entity_poly.pdbx_strand_id
1 'polypeptide(L)'
;KKWDLSIIEKSLENKRPLIAQTDIFPIPYYDDSHFIGHGLLLVGLKEDAVVVADIAASNFLEMPISAFRASVDVEHYPLLEPYHYATMPELKSIDIKKLAPIALEKTILYMLEPPSPNEGLTGMMFFAGDLVNWADLNDSQFVARFGYQAIEKRGTGGGNFRYLFADFLTEINSQKYKDVIFNFRYSAKLWTNLASKLKQAAFCPPAEQKELFVAAAEIGKKIVGLETDLFNELKSLTS
;
A
#
# COMPACT_ATOMS: atom_id res chain seq x y z
N LYS A 1 -2.26 15.71 -16.68
CA LYS A 1 -1.04 15.99 -17.51
C LYS A 1 -1.36 15.68 -18.98
N LYS A 2 -0.43 15.81 -19.94
CA LYS A 2 -0.61 15.32 -21.33
C LYS A 2 0.41 14.22 -21.61
N TRP A 3 0.07 13.29 -22.50
CA TRP A 3 1.02 12.31 -23.02
C TRP A 3 2.17 13.02 -23.75
N ASP A 4 3.41 12.75 -23.33
CA ASP A 4 4.61 13.29 -23.95
C ASP A 4 5.78 12.30 -23.80
N LEU A 5 6.07 11.57 -24.87
CA LEU A 5 7.15 10.57 -24.91
C LEU A 5 8.54 11.23 -24.81
N SER A 6 8.68 12.49 -25.23
CA SER A 6 9.98 13.19 -25.22
C SER A 6 10.53 13.40 -23.81
N ILE A 7 9.65 13.49 -22.81
CA ILE A 7 10.04 13.56 -21.39
C ILE A 7 10.70 12.25 -20.96
N ILE A 8 10.15 11.12 -21.41
CA ILE A 8 10.66 9.78 -21.11
C ILE A 8 12.02 9.60 -21.80
N GLU A 9 12.10 9.90 -23.10
CA GLU A 9 13.33 9.88 -23.89
C GLU A 9 14.44 10.67 -23.20
N LYS A 10 14.20 11.95 -22.95
CA LYS A 10 15.18 12.85 -22.33
C LYS A 10 15.61 12.37 -20.96
N SER A 11 14.69 11.84 -20.14
CA SER A 11 15.05 11.32 -18.82
C SER A 11 15.97 10.10 -18.92
N LEU A 12 15.66 9.17 -19.83
CA LEU A 12 16.44 7.95 -20.03
C LEU A 12 17.80 8.21 -20.69
N GLU A 13 17.90 9.17 -21.63
CA GLU A 13 19.18 9.65 -22.18
C GLU A 13 20.10 10.19 -21.08
N ASN A 14 19.53 10.87 -20.09
CA ASN A 14 20.24 11.33 -18.90
C ASN A 14 20.50 10.23 -17.86
N LYS A 15 20.24 8.95 -18.19
CA LYS A 15 20.37 7.78 -17.31
C LYS A 15 19.52 7.88 -16.03
N ARG A 16 18.34 8.50 -16.15
CA ARG A 16 17.40 8.67 -15.04
C ARG A 16 16.12 7.88 -15.32
N PRO A 17 15.91 6.75 -14.62
CA PRO A 17 14.65 6.03 -14.66
C PRO A 17 13.46 6.90 -14.25
N LEU A 18 12.28 6.56 -14.77
CA LEU A 18 11.02 7.20 -14.37
C LEU A 18 10.15 6.19 -13.64
N ILE A 19 9.48 6.63 -12.58
CA ILE A 19 8.39 5.86 -11.97
C ILE A 19 7.07 6.31 -12.58
N ALA A 20 6.26 5.35 -13.01
CA ALA A 20 4.90 5.55 -13.47
C ALA A 20 3.93 4.88 -12.49
N GLN A 21 2.80 5.53 -12.25
CA GLN A 21 1.63 4.91 -11.66
C GLN A 21 0.70 4.51 -12.79
N THR A 22 0.36 3.23 -12.87
CA THR A 22 -0.39 2.64 -13.97
C THR A 22 -1.64 1.92 -13.47
N ASP A 23 -2.58 1.66 -14.38
CA ASP A 23 -3.50 0.53 -14.27
C ASP A 23 -2.84 -0.71 -14.87
N ILE A 24 -2.98 -1.88 -14.24
CA ILE A 24 -2.40 -3.13 -14.78
C ILE A 24 -3.20 -3.69 -15.95
N PHE A 25 -4.46 -3.31 -16.13
CA PHE A 25 -5.34 -3.88 -17.15
C PHE A 25 -4.75 -3.83 -18.59
N PRO A 26 -4.12 -2.73 -19.05
CA PRO A 26 -3.54 -2.68 -20.40
C PRO A 26 -2.16 -3.36 -20.51
N ILE A 27 -1.60 -3.88 -19.42
CA ILE A 27 -0.23 -4.42 -19.38
C ILE A 27 -0.25 -5.90 -19.80
N PRO A 28 0.47 -6.30 -20.86
CA PRO A 28 0.26 -7.58 -21.55
C PRO A 28 0.68 -8.84 -20.76
N TYR A 29 1.44 -8.66 -19.67
CA TYR A 29 1.93 -9.76 -18.83
C TYR A 29 1.16 -9.90 -17.50
N TYR A 30 0.08 -9.13 -17.32
CA TYR A 30 -0.88 -9.30 -16.23
C TYR A 30 -2.19 -9.93 -16.75
N ASP A 31 -2.97 -10.49 -15.82
CA ASP A 31 -4.33 -10.95 -16.11
C ASP A 31 -5.28 -9.75 -16.33
N ASP A 32 -6.40 -9.99 -17.02
CA ASP A 32 -7.46 -8.99 -17.30
C ASP A 32 -8.15 -8.54 -16.01
N SER A 33 -7.54 -7.62 -15.27
CA SER A 33 -8.03 -7.06 -14.01
C SER A 33 -7.58 -5.62 -13.84
N HIS A 34 -8.47 -4.76 -13.34
CA HIS A 34 -8.10 -3.40 -12.99
C HIS A 34 -7.39 -3.35 -11.64
N PHE A 35 -6.25 -2.67 -11.59
CA PHE A 35 -5.55 -2.33 -10.36
C PHE A 35 -4.79 -1.02 -10.57
N ILE A 36 -5.47 0.07 -10.26
CA ILE A 36 -5.00 1.43 -10.49
C ILE A 36 -4.03 1.84 -9.38
N GLY A 37 -2.91 2.44 -9.76
CA GLY A 37 -1.85 2.87 -8.85
C GLY A 37 -0.68 1.90 -8.76
N HIS A 38 -0.61 0.91 -9.65
CA HIS A 38 0.54 0.02 -9.77
C HIS A 38 1.80 0.80 -10.13
N GLY A 39 2.88 0.61 -9.37
CA GLY A 39 4.14 1.30 -9.59
C GLY A 39 5.02 0.55 -10.58
N LEU A 40 5.40 1.21 -11.68
CA LEU A 40 6.23 0.65 -12.73
C LEU A 40 7.46 1.53 -12.96
N LEU A 41 8.66 0.95 -13.03
CA LEU A 41 9.89 1.70 -13.32
C LEU A 41 10.26 1.58 -14.80
N LEU A 42 10.25 2.70 -15.53
CA LEU A 42 10.79 2.78 -16.88
C LEU A 42 12.30 2.94 -16.82
N VAL A 43 13.02 2.00 -17.42
CA VAL A 43 14.50 1.92 -17.40
C VAL A 43 15.13 1.98 -18.79
N GLY A 44 14.32 1.87 -19.84
CA GLY A 44 14.79 1.98 -21.22
C GLY A 44 13.67 2.23 -22.20
N LEU A 45 14.03 2.66 -23.40
CA LEU A 45 13.14 2.90 -24.51
C LEU A 45 13.76 2.32 -25.78
N LYS A 46 12.95 1.60 -26.55
CA LYS A 46 13.24 1.08 -27.89
C LYS A 46 12.32 1.78 -28.89
N GLU A 47 12.47 1.44 -30.17
CA GLU A 47 11.69 2.05 -31.26
C GLU A 47 10.17 1.96 -31.05
N ASP A 48 9.65 0.82 -30.59
CA ASP A 48 8.22 0.55 -30.42
C ASP A 48 7.82 0.06 -29.01
N ALA A 49 8.78 -0.06 -28.09
CA ALA A 49 8.59 -0.64 -26.76
C ALA A 49 9.27 0.16 -25.65
N VAL A 50 8.68 0.14 -24.46
CA VAL A 50 9.35 0.56 -23.22
C VAL A 50 9.96 -0.67 -22.54
N VAL A 51 11.12 -0.47 -21.90
CA VAL A 51 11.77 -1.47 -21.05
C VAL A 51 11.52 -1.09 -19.60
N VAL A 52 10.99 -2.03 -18.82
CA VAL A 52 10.48 -1.77 -17.47
C VAL A 52 11.03 -2.75 -16.45
N ALA A 53 11.19 -2.28 -15.22
CA ALA A 53 11.34 -3.12 -14.04
C ALA A 53 9.99 -3.15 -13.30
N ASP A 54 9.46 -4.36 -13.12
CA ASP A 54 8.15 -4.62 -12.51
C ASP A 54 8.29 -5.77 -11.51
N ILE A 55 7.50 -5.75 -10.44
CA ILE A 55 7.42 -6.83 -9.46
C ILE A 55 6.92 -8.16 -10.05
N ALA A 56 6.31 -8.13 -11.24
CA ALA A 56 5.87 -9.31 -11.97
C ALA A 56 7.02 -10.28 -12.35
N ALA A 57 8.26 -9.78 -12.49
CA ALA A 57 9.41 -10.58 -12.89
C ALA A 57 10.71 -10.13 -12.22
N SER A 58 11.70 -11.03 -12.15
CA SER A 58 13.03 -10.71 -11.63
C SER A 58 13.95 -10.06 -12.67
N ASN A 59 13.61 -10.16 -13.95
CA ASN A 59 14.28 -9.51 -15.08
C ASN A 59 13.50 -8.31 -15.60
N PHE A 60 14.14 -7.46 -16.41
CA PHE A 60 13.43 -6.42 -17.13
C PHE A 60 12.46 -7.02 -18.14
N LEU A 61 11.29 -6.38 -18.26
CA LEU A 61 10.24 -6.72 -19.18
C LEU A 61 10.14 -5.67 -20.28
N GLU A 62 9.54 -6.04 -21.40
CA GLU A 62 9.27 -5.14 -22.51
C GLU A 62 7.77 -5.12 -22.76
N MET A 63 7.22 -3.94 -23.01
CA MET A 63 5.84 -3.79 -23.44
C MET A 63 5.73 -2.72 -24.54
N PRO A 64 4.75 -2.85 -25.46
CA PRO A 64 4.52 -1.83 -26.48
C PRO A 64 4.30 -0.44 -25.87
N ILE A 65 4.80 0.61 -26.52
CA ILE A 65 4.56 2.01 -26.08
C ILE A 65 3.06 2.30 -25.98
N SER A 66 2.24 1.72 -26.85
CA SER A 66 0.77 1.84 -26.82
C SER A 66 0.16 1.25 -25.55
N ALA A 67 0.63 0.08 -25.11
CA ALA A 67 0.17 -0.56 -23.88
C ALA A 67 0.57 0.28 -22.65
N PHE A 68 1.81 0.78 -22.62
CA PHE A 68 2.25 1.69 -21.56
C PHE A 68 1.45 3.00 -21.56
N ARG A 69 1.19 3.60 -22.73
CA ARG A 69 0.35 4.81 -22.82
C ARG A 69 -1.04 4.56 -22.26
N ALA A 70 -1.67 3.46 -22.63
CA ALA A 70 -2.99 3.09 -22.13
C ALA A 70 -2.98 2.86 -20.61
N SER A 71 -1.91 2.29 -20.07
CA SER A 71 -1.79 2.01 -18.63
C SER A 71 -1.64 3.27 -17.78
N VAL A 72 -1.08 4.37 -18.32
CA VAL A 72 -1.00 5.67 -17.63
C VAL A 72 -2.16 6.61 -17.95
N ASP A 73 -2.97 6.33 -18.97
CA ASP A 73 -4.13 7.14 -19.38
C ASP A 73 -5.39 6.72 -18.60
N VAL A 74 -5.31 6.81 -17.27
CA VAL A 74 -6.36 6.30 -16.38
C VAL A 74 -7.43 7.35 -16.12
N GLU A 75 -8.69 7.04 -16.45
CA GLU A 75 -9.86 7.89 -16.17
C GLU A 75 -10.49 7.60 -14.79
N HIS A 76 -9.70 7.66 -13.71
CA HIS A 76 -10.20 7.35 -12.35
C HIS A 76 -9.80 8.42 -11.33
N TYR A 77 -10.25 9.65 -11.57
CA TYR A 77 -10.17 10.73 -10.60
C TYR A 77 -11.17 10.48 -9.43
N PRO A 78 -10.81 10.70 -8.15
CA PRO A 78 -9.61 11.38 -7.66
C PRO A 78 -8.42 10.44 -7.34
N LEU A 79 -8.52 9.14 -7.62
CA LEU A 79 -7.49 8.16 -7.24
C LEU A 79 -6.18 8.37 -8.00
N LEU A 80 -6.26 8.63 -9.31
CA LEU A 80 -5.09 8.88 -10.14
C LEU A 80 -5.42 9.84 -11.30
N GLU A 81 -4.58 10.85 -11.51
CA GLU A 81 -4.67 11.68 -12.72
C GLU A 81 -4.01 11.00 -13.93
N PRO A 82 -4.51 11.19 -15.16
CA PRO A 82 -3.87 10.69 -16.37
C PRO A 82 -2.43 11.18 -16.53
N TYR A 83 -1.60 10.27 -17.08
CA TYR A 83 -0.18 10.44 -17.38
C TYR A 83 0.67 10.71 -16.14
N HIS A 84 0.42 9.94 -15.09
CA HIS A 84 1.13 10.05 -13.81
C HIS A 84 2.45 9.30 -13.82
N TYR A 85 3.48 9.94 -14.37
CA TYR A 85 4.87 9.51 -14.23
C TYR A 85 5.76 10.69 -13.85
N ALA A 86 6.90 10.38 -13.25
CA ALA A 86 7.90 11.34 -12.83
C ALA A 86 9.30 10.74 -12.93
N THR A 87 10.27 11.55 -13.35
CA THR A 87 11.68 11.19 -13.22
C THR A 87 12.03 11.09 -11.74
N MET A 88 12.77 10.05 -11.36
CA MET A 88 13.27 9.90 -9.99
C MET A 88 14.10 11.15 -9.61
N PRO A 89 13.84 11.80 -8.46
CA PRO A 89 14.63 12.95 -8.04
C PRO A 89 16.09 12.55 -7.83
N GLU A 90 17.02 13.47 -8.14
CA GLU A 90 18.43 13.29 -7.78
C GLU A 90 18.58 13.39 -6.26
N LEU A 91 18.83 12.27 -5.61
CA LEU A 91 19.11 12.21 -4.18
C LEU A 91 20.57 12.60 -3.95
N LYS A 92 20.84 13.90 -3.82
CA LYS A 92 22.21 14.42 -3.58
C LYS A 92 22.75 13.97 -2.22
N SER A 93 21.95 14.15 -1.17
CA SER A 93 22.19 13.64 0.17
C SER A 93 20.89 13.68 0.97
N ILE A 94 20.62 12.64 1.74
CA ILE A 94 19.46 12.55 2.65
C ILE A 94 20.00 12.56 4.07
N ASP A 95 19.71 13.62 4.83
CA ASP A 95 19.97 13.63 6.26
C ASP A 95 18.83 12.91 7.00
N ILE A 96 18.97 11.59 7.11
CA ILE A 96 17.96 10.73 7.76
C ILE A 96 17.75 11.16 9.22
N LYS A 97 18.81 11.59 9.93
CA LYS A 97 18.69 12.01 11.33
C LYS A 97 17.80 13.23 11.48
N LYS A 98 17.85 14.15 10.52
CA LYS A 98 16.97 15.33 10.47
C LYS A 98 15.57 15.00 9.95
N LEU A 99 15.47 14.17 8.91
CA LEU A 99 14.21 13.93 8.20
C LEU A 99 13.32 12.89 8.86
N ALA A 100 13.89 11.89 9.54
CA ALA A 100 13.11 10.83 10.15
C ALA A 100 12.17 11.30 11.28
N PRO A 101 12.58 12.22 12.19
CA PRO A 101 11.65 12.81 13.15
C PRO A 101 10.49 13.55 12.49
N ILE A 102 10.75 14.30 11.41
CA ILE A 102 9.72 15.03 10.64
C ILE A 102 8.75 14.04 9.97
N ALA A 103 9.28 12.96 9.39
CA ALA A 103 8.46 11.91 8.78
C ALA A 103 7.59 11.22 9.83
N LEU A 104 8.16 10.89 11.00
CA LEU A 104 7.43 10.28 12.12
C LEU A 104 6.30 11.20 12.61
N GLU A 105 6.57 12.49 12.84
CA GLU A 105 5.55 13.47 13.25
C GLU A 105 4.41 13.55 12.24
N LYS A 106 4.72 13.60 10.94
CA LYS A 106 3.71 13.57 9.87
C LYS A 106 2.89 12.29 9.89
N THR A 107 3.51 11.12 10.09
CA THR A 107 2.80 9.85 10.18
C THR A 107 1.88 9.81 11.40
N ILE A 108 2.34 10.29 12.56
CA ILE A 108 1.53 10.39 13.79
C ILE A 108 0.32 11.28 13.54
N LEU A 109 0.53 12.48 12.98
CA LEU A 109 -0.54 13.42 12.69
C LEU A 109 -1.54 12.83 11.69
N TYR A 110 -1.07 12.22 10.60
CA TYR A 110 -1.95 11.62 9.59
C TYR A 110 -2.80 10.47 10.15
N MET A 111 -2.25 9.69 11.09
CA MET A 111 -2.99 8.58 11.72
C MET A 111 -4.03 9.08 12.74
N LEU A 112 -3.71 10.11 13.52
CA LEU A 112 -4.59 10.66 14.55
C LEU A 112 -5.62 11.66 13.99
N GLU A 113 -5.22 12.46 13.00
CA GLU A 113 -5.96 13.57 12.42
C GLU A 113 -5.98 13.45 10.87
N PRO A 114 -6.54 12.36 10.33
CA PRO A 114 -6.54 12.10 8.89
C PRO A 114 -7.39 13.15 8.12
N PRO A 115 -7.03 13.47 6.86
CA PRO A 115 -7.77 14.44 6.05
C PRO A 115 -9.13 13.92 5.57
N SER A 116 -9.37 12.60 5.64
CA SER A 116 -10.60 11.94 5.24
C SER A 116 -11.03 10.91 6.28
N PRO A 117 -12.34 10.72 6.51
CA PRO A 117 -12.86 9.69 7.42
C PRO A 117 -12.42 8.26 7.06
N ASN A 118 -12.08 7.99 5.79
CA ASN A 118 -11.67 6.66 5.31
C ASN A 118 -10.17 6.38 5.49
N GLU A 119 -9.44 7.27 6.14
CA GLU A 119 -7.98 7.20 6.32
C GLU A 119 -7.61 7.18 7.81
N GLY A 120 -6.35 6.87 8.12
CA GLY A 120 -5.84 6.85 9.49
C GLY A 120 -6.58 5.89 10.42
N LEU A 121 -6.59 6.20 11.72
CA LEU A 121 -7.28 5.40 12.74
C LEU A 121 -8.81 5.41 12.56
N THR A 122 -9.37 6.52 12.05
CA THR A 122 -10.81 6.62 11.76
C THR A 122 -11.21 5.65 10.65
N GLY A 123 -10.44 5.56 9.56
CA GLY A 123 -10.65 4.60 8.49
C GLY A 123 -10.52 3.16 8.97
N MET A 124 -9.57 2.88 9.86
CA MET A 124 -9.44 1.57 10.49
C MET A 124 -10.65 1.20 11.36
N MET A 125 -11.23 2.17 12.07
CA MET A 125 -12.44 1.98 12.86
C MET A 125 -13.64 1.65 11.96
N PHE A 126 -13.82 2.37 10.85
CA PHE A 126 -14.87 2.06 9.88
C PHE A 126 -14.67 0.68 9.27
N PHE A 127 -13.45 0.36 8.82
CA PHE A 127 -13.11 -0.96 8.30
C PHE A 127 -13.47 -2.06 9.30
N ALA A 128 -13.03 -1.94 10.56
CA ALA A 128 -13.31 -2.95 11.59
C ALA A 128 -14.80 -3.09 11.89
N GLY A 129 -15.56 -1.99 11.85
CA GLY A 129 -17.01 -1.98 12.04
C GLY A 129 -17.77 -2.59 10.86
N ASP A 130 -17.29 -2.38 9.63
CA ASP A 130 -17.96 -2.81 8.41
C ASP A 130 -17.75 -4.29 8.09
N LEU A 131 -16.67 -4.91 8.58
CA LEU A 131 -16.36 -6.32 8.34
C LEU A 131 -17.54 -7.27 8.61
N VAL A 132 -18.39 -6.99 9.60
CA VAL A 132 -19.56 -7.84 9.92
C VAL A 132 -20.60 -7.89 8.79
N ASN A 133 -20.66 -6.85 7.96
CA ASN A 133 -21.60 -6.72 6.84
C ASN A 133 -21.08 -7.42 5.58
N TRP A 134 -19.80 -7.81 5.54
CA TRP A 134 -19.21 -8.40 4.34
C TRP A 134 -19.77 -9.78 4.00
N ALA A 135 -20.40 -10.46 4.97
CA ALA A 135 -21.13 -11.70 4.74
C ALA A 135 -22.35 -11.52 3.83
N ASP A 136 -22.91 -10.31 3.79
CA ASP A 136 -24.14 -10.01 3.04
C ASP A 136 -23.83 -9.49 1.62
N LEU A 137 -22.55 -9.37 1.25
CA LEU A 137 -22.12 -8.98 -0.08
C LEU A 137 -22.30 -10.13 -1.09
N ASN A 138 -22.74 -9.81 -2.30
CA ASN A 138 -22.92 -10.80 -3.38
C ASN A 138 -21.61 -11.51 -3.76
N ASP A 139 -20.48 -10.84 -3.56
CA ASP A 139 -19.12 -11.31 -3.88
C ASP A 139 -18.26 -11.49 -2.61
N SER A 140 -18.89 -11.83 -1.47
CA SER A 140 -18.24 -11.95 -0.15
C SER A 140 -16.94 -12.78 -0.15
N GLN A 141 -16.90 -13.91 -0.88
CA GLN A 141 -15.71 -14.75 -1.00
C GLN A 141 -14.56 -14.01 -1.72
N PHE A 142 -14.87 -13.27 -2.78
CA PHE A 142 -13.90 -12.46 -3.51
C PHE A 142 -13.38 -11.32 -2.62
N VAL A 143 -14.27 -10.59 -1.95
CA VAL A 143 -13.91 -9.47 -1.08
C VAL A 143 -13.05 -9.95 0.10
N ALA A 144 -13.41 -11.09 0.72
CA ALA A 144 -12.58 -11.71 1.76
C ALA A 144 -11.19 -12.12 1.24
N ARG A 145 -11.14 -12.70 0.04
CA ARG A 145 -9.87 -13.08 -0.62
C ARG A 145 -9.00 -11.86 -0.86
N PHE A 146 -9.58 -10.81 -1.42
CA PHE A 146 -8.88 -9.56 -1.69
C PHE A 146 -8.39 -8.91 -0.39
N GLY A 147 -9.24 -8.86 0.64
CA GLY A 147 -8.91 -8.30 1.96
C GLY A 147 -7.71 -8.99 2.63
N TYR A 148 -7.67 -10.33 2.69
CA TYR A 148 -6.51 -11.00 3.27
C TYR A 148 -5.25 -10.79 2.42
N GLN A 149 -5.38 -10.77 1.10
CA GLN A 149 -4.24 -10.52 0.21
C GLN A 149 -3.69 -9.11 0.41
N ALA A 150 -4.56 -8.11 0.53
CA ALA A 150 -4.15 -6.74 0.80
C ALA A 150 -3.34 -6.62 2.10
N ILE A 151 -3.80 -7.28 3.17
CA ILE A 151 -3.16 -7.23 4.49
C ILE A 151 -1.85 -8.04 4.54
N GLU A 152 -1.83 -9.24 3.95
CA GLU A 152 -0.79 -10.23 4.20
C GLU A 152 0.14 -10.49 3.00
N LYS A 153 -0.33 -10.27 1.77
CA LYS A 153 0.40 -10.61 0.54
C LYS A 153 0.89 -9.39 -0.23
N ARG A 154 0.14 -8.29 -0.27
CA ARG A 154 0.42 -7.11 -1.10
C ARG A 154 1.21 -6.02 -0.36
N GLY A 155 2.15 -6.43 0.49
CA GLY A 155 3.04 -5.54 1.26
C GLY A 155 4.41 -6.19 1.51
N THR A 156 5.35 -5.45 2.10
CA THR A 156 6.76 -5.84 2.26
C THR A 156 7.03 -6.93 3.32
N GLY A 157 6.05 -7.79 3.65
CA GLY A 157 6.21 -8.85 4.67
C GLY A 157 5.00 -9.17 5.55
N GLY A 158 3.79 -8.75 5.18
CA GLY A 158 2.56 -9.02 5.94
C GLY A 158 2.32 -8.07 7.13
N GLY A 159 1.32 -8.39 7.95
CA GLY A 159 0.98 -7.60 9.15
C GLY A 159 0.56 -6.15 8.84
N ASN A 160 0.02 -5.90 7.64
CA ASN A 160 -0.43 -4.59 7.17
C ASN A 160 0.60 -3.46 7.40
N PHE A 161 1.87 -3.68 7.03
CA PHE A 161 2.99 -2.72 7.15
C PHE A 161 3.48 -2.40 8.58
N ARG A 162 2.91 -3.00 9.63
CA ARG A 162 3.33 -2.70 11.01
C ARG A 162 4.73 -3.20 11.33
N TYR A 163 5.19 -4.28 10.69
CA TYR A 163 6.58 -4.71 10.78
C TYR A 163 7.54 -3.66 10.20
N LEU A 164 7.25 -3.15 9.00
CA LEU A 164 8.03 -2.10 8.35
C LEU A 164 8.10 -0.83 9.22
N PHE A 165 6.97 -0.42 9.80
CA PHE A 165 6.94 0.75 10.68
C PHE A 165 7.72 0.52 11.98
N ALA A 166 7.63 -0.69 12.57
CA ALA A 166 8.43 -1.05 13.75
C ALA A 166 9.94 -1.10 13.46
N ASP A 167 10.33 -1.57 12.28
CA ASP A 167 11.72 -1.57 11.82
C ASP A 167 12.21 -0.12 11.64
N PHE A 168 11.41 0.76 11.02
CA PHE A 168 11.70 2.19 10.95
C PHE A 168 11.93 2.81 12.34
N LEU A 169 11.03 2.56 13.31
CA LEU A 169 11.19 3.06 14.68
C LEU A 169 12.47 2.52 15.35
N THR A 170 12.84 1.27 15.05
CA THR A 170 14.08 0.63 15.54
C THR A 170 15.31 1.35 15.00
N GLU A 171 15.33 1.67 13.70
CA GLU A 171 16.45 2.35 13.04
C GLU A 171 16.65 3.78 13.53
N ILE A 172 15.56 4.51 13.80
CA ILE A 172 15.67 5.90 14.26
C ILE A 172 16.14 5.99 15.72
N ASN A 173 15.58 5.17 16.62
CA ASN A 173 15.95 5.14 18.04
C ASN A 173 15.28 3.95 18.78
N SER A 174 15.88 2.76 18.69
CA SER A 174 15.36 1.54 19.32
C SER A 174 15.17 1.63 20.84
N GLN A 175 16.02 2.36 21.55
CA GLN A 175 15.92 2.49 23.00
C GLN A 175 14.78 3.41 23.43
N LYS A 176 14.59 4.53 22.71
CA LYS A 176 13.51 5.49 23.00
C LYS A 176 12.13 4.91 22.73
N TYR A 177 11.99 4.10 21.67
CA TYR A 177 10.70 3.57 21.22
C TYR A 177 10.51 2.08 21.55
N LYS A 178 11.28 1.53 22.50
CA LYS A 178 11.33 0.08 22.76
C LYS A 178 9.95 -0.57 22.95
N ASP A 179 9.11 0.02 23.80
CA ASP A 179 7.81 -0.55 24.14
C ASP A 179 6.81 -0.36 22.98
N VAL A 180 6.84 0.81 22.34
CA VAL A 180 6.06 1.09 21.13
C VAL A 180 6.42 0.11 19.98
N ILE A 181 7.71 -0.15 19.75
CA ILE A 181 8.19 -1.12 18.75
C ILE A 181 7.65 -2.51 19.05
N PHE A 182 7.74 -2.96 20.30
CA PHE A 182 7.21 -4.26 20.72
C PHE A 182 5.72 -4.38 20.41
N ASN A 183 4.95 -3.34 20.75
CA ASN A 183 3.50 -3.33 20.56
C ASN A 183 3.08 -3.18 19.09
N PHE A 184 3.82 -2.47 18.24
CA PHE A 184 3.58 -2.49 16.79
C PHE A 184 3.83 -3.86 16.18
N ARG A 185 4.87 -4.59 16.62
CA ARG A 185 5.07 -5.99 16.20
C ARG A 185 3.96 -6.90 16.71
N TYR A 186 3.38 -6.62 17.87
CA TYR A 186 2.19 -7.32 18.34
C TYR A 186 0.95 -6.98 17.50
N SER A 187 0.74 -5.70 17.16
CA SER A 187 -0.32 -5.27 16.23
C SER A 187 -0.19 -5.98 14.88
N ALA A 188 1.03 -6.10 14.34
CA ALA A 188 1.30 -6.82 13.10
C ALA A 188 0.80 -8.28 13.16
N LYS A 189 0.99 -8.98 14.29
CA LYS A 189 0.45 -10.33 14.49
C LYS A 189 -1.08 -10.35 14.54
N LEU A 190 -1.70 -9.33 15.15
CA LEU A 190 -3.17 -9.20 15.14
C LEU A 190 -3.69 -8.99 13.72
N TRP A 191 -3.03 -8.16 12.91
CA TRP A 191 -3.34 -8.00 11.49
C TRP A 191 -3.23 -9.32 10.72
N THR A 192 -2.17 -10.09 10.92
CA THR A 192 -2.03 -11.43 10.32
C THR A 192 -3.15 -12.38 10.77
N ASN A 193 -3.55 -12.31 12.04
CA ASN A 193 -4.68 -13.10 12.54
C ASN A 193 -6.01 -12.69 11.91
N LEU A 194 -6.25 -11.39 11.73
CA LEU A 194 -7.42 -10.86 11.02
C LEU A 194 -7.42 -11.37 9.57
N ALA A 195 -6.29 -11.24 8.86
CA ALA A 195 -6.14 -11.75 7.51
C ALA A 195 -6.37 -13.26 7.42
N SER A 196 -5.95 -14.03 8.43
CA SER A 196 -6.25 -15.46 8.50
C SER A 196 -7.76 -15.75 8.57
N LYS A 197 -8.54 -14.93 9.29
CA LYS A 197 -10.01 -15.04 9.32
C LYS A 197 -10.63 -14.69 7.97
N LEU A 198 -10.17 -13.64 7.32
CA LEU A 198 -10.60 -13.31 5.95
C LEU A 198 -10.24 -14.40 4.95
N LYS A 199 -9.04 -14.99 5.06
CA LYS A 199 -8.64 -16.13 4.22
C LYS A 199 -9.56 -17.33 4.44
N GLN A 200 -9.92 -17.64 5.68
CA GLN A 200 -10.90 -18.70 5.97
C GLN A 200 -12.26 -18.37 5.34
N ALA A 201 -12.75 -17.13 5.49
CA ALA A 201 -14.03 -16.70 4.93
C ALA A 201 -14.05 -16.75 3.39
N ALA A 202 -12.90 -16.53 2.75
CA ALA A 202 -12.75 -16.61 1.31
C ALA A 202 -12.94 -18.02 0.73
N PHE A 203 -12.70 -19.05 1.53
CA PHE A 203 -12.67 -20.45 1.06
C PHE A 203 -13.61 -21.39 1.84
N CYS A 204 -14.42 -20.88 2.76
CA CYS A 204 -15.46 -21.65 3.45
C CYS A 204 -16.81 -21.56 2.71
N PRO A 205 -17.76 -22.46 3.02
CA PRO A 205 -19.14 -22.33 2.59
C PRO A 205 -19.76 -20.99 3.05
N PRO A 206 -20.65 -20.35 2.27
CA PRO A 206 -21.28 -19.08 2.64
C PRO A 206 -21.96 -19.07 4.01
N ALA A 207 -22.54 -20.19 4.42
CA ALA A 207 -23.21 -20.33 5.72
C ALA A 207 -22.27 -20.13 6.93
N GLU A 208 -20.97 -20.34 6.76
CA GLU A 208 -19.96 -20.25 7.83
C GLU A 208 -19.22 -18.90 7.82
N GLN A 209 -19.39 -18.08 6.77
CA GLN A 209 -18.65 -16.83 6.60
C GLN A 209 -18.95 -15.80 7.68
N LYS A 210 -20.20 -15.71 8.12
CA LYS A 210 -20.66 -14.67 9.05
C LYS A 210 -19.87 -14.70 10.36
N GLU A 211 -19.63 -15.89 10.91
CA GLU A 211 -18.87 -16.02 12.16
C GLU A 211 -17.40 -15.62 11.98
N LEU A 212 -16.81 -15.91 10.82
CA LEU A 212 -15.43 -15.53 10.50
C LEU A 212 -15.28 -14.02 10.33
N PHE A 213 -16.25 -13.36 9.68
CA PHE A 213 -16.29 -11.90 9.56
C PHE A 213 -16.50 -11.22 10.91
N VAL A 214 -17.37 -11.76 11.78
CA VAL A 214 -17.52 -11.27 13.16
C VAL A 214 -16.21 -11.43 13.94
N ALA A 215 -15.54 -12.58 13.85
CA ALA A 215 -14.24 -12.78 14.48
C ALA A 215 -13.17 -11.82 13.95
N ALA A 216 -13.17 -11.54 12.64
CA ALA A 216 -12.26 -10.57 12.03
C ALA A 216 -12.54 -9.14 12.53
N ALA A 217 -13.81 -8.75 12.64
CA ALA A 217 -14.23 -7.45 13.18
C ALA A 217 -13.77 -7.24 14.62
N GLU A 218 -13.91 -8.26 15.47
CA GLU A 218 -13.44 -8.18 16.88
C GLU A 218 -11.91 -8.04 16.99
N ILE A 219 -11.16 -8.70 16.11
CA ILE A 219 -9.70 -8.48 16.02
C ILE A 219 -9.42 -7.06 15.53
N GLY A 220 -10.16 -6.57 14.53
CA GLY A 220 -10.03 -5.22 14.00
C GLY A 220 -10.24 -4.14 15.08
N LYS A 221 -11.28 -4.28 15.91
CA LYS A 221 -11.54 -3.37 17.03
C LYS A 221 -10.40 -3.37 18.06
N LYS A 222 -9.83 -4.54 18.36
CA LYS A 222 -8.64 -4.64 19.25
C LYS A 222 -7.42 -3.94 18.66
N ILE A 223 -7.19 -4.09 17.36
CA ILE A 223 -6.13 -3.38 16.65
C ILE A 223 -6.34 -1.87 16.74
N VAL A 224 -7.56 -1.38 16.49
CA VAL A 224 -7.89 0.05 16.56
C VAL A 224 -7.60 0.61 17.95
N GLY A 225 -8.01 -0.07 19.01
CA GLY A 225 -7.71 0.35 20.38
C GLY A 225 -6.20 0.41 20.65
N LEU A 226 -5.50 -0.69 20.36
CA LEU A 226 -4.04 -0.78 20.53
C LEU A 226 -3.30 0.31 19.76
N GLU A 227 -3.60 0.51 18.48
CA GLU A 227 -2.90 1.50 17.66
C GLU A 227 -3.27 2.94 18.05
N THR A 228 -4.48 3.18 18.53
CA THR A 228 -4.85 4.49 19.11
C THR A 228 -3.95 4.81 20.30
N ASP A 229 -3.73 3.87 21.21
CA ASP A 229 -2.84 4.06 22.35
C ASP A 229 -1.39 4.29 21.88
N LEU A 230 -0.91 3.49 20.92
CA LEU A 230 0.45 3.60 20.40
C LEU A 230 0.74 4.91 19.69
N PHE A 231 -0.19 5.43 18.88
CA PHE A 231 0.01 6.71 18.21
C PHE A 231 -0.04 7.90 19.18
N ASN A 232 -0.84 7.82 20.25
CA ASN A 232 -0.82 8.82 21.32
C ASN A 232 0.48 8.75 22.15
N GLU A 233 0.99 7.55 22.43
CA GLU A 233 2.29 7.37 23.06
C GLU A 233 3.44 7.91 22.18
N LEU A 234 3.40 7.64 20.87
CA LEU A 234 4.36 8.23 19.93
C LEU A 234 4.28 9.76 19.91
N LYS A 235 3.07 10.35 19.93
CA LYS A 235 2.88 11.81 20.01
C LYS A 235 3.52 12.38 21.27
N SER A 236 3.36 11.73 22.43
CA SER A 236 3.96 12.20 23.68
C SER A 236 5.48 12.04 23.71
N LEU A 237 6.03 10.98 23.11
CA LEU A 237 7.47 10.76 23.00
C LEU A 237 8.16 11.69 22.00
N THR A 238 7.42 12.27 21.06
CA THR A 238 7.95 13.15 19.99
C THR A 238 7.70 14.64 20.24
N SER A 239 6.80 14.98 21.16
CA SER A 239 6.60 16.34 21.68
C SER A 239 7.79 16.79 22.56
#